data_AF-A0A519IUW0-F1
#
_entry.id   AF-A0A519IUW0-F1
#
_cell.length_a   1.000
_cell.length_b   1.000
_cell.length_c   1.000
_cell.angle_alpha   90.00
_cell.angle_beta   90.00
_cell.angle_gamma   90.00
#
_symmetry.space_group_name_H-M   'P 1'
#
loop_
_entity.id
_entity.type
_entity.pdbx_description
1 polymer ?
#
loop_
_entity_poly.entity_id
_entity_poly.type
_entity_poly.pdbx_seq_one_letter_code
_entity_poly.pdbx_strand_id
1 'polypeptide(L)'
;MSKSSSNDSESRPALRVVASPEAAVYDLMKTPETTAERVKRLQLEARALAYEQVEALDALLLQAAQMAREIAEGGDAYPVGAREMASRLAEDLPNKAETIKAILAKNHP
;
A
#
# COMPACT_ATOMS: atom_id res chain seq x y z
N MET A 1 -16.10 -46.33 64.51
CA MET A 1 -14.81 -46.32 63.78
C MET A 1 -15.15 -46.08 62.31
N SER A 2 -15.05 -44.84 61.82
CA SER A 2 -13.91 -44.30 61.02
C SER A 2 -14.03 -44.73 59.54
N LYS A 3 -14.07 -43.89 58.50
CA LYS A 3 -13.91 -42.44 58.27
C LYS A 3 -14.59 -42.08 56.93
N SER A 4 -15.00 -40.82 56.82
CA SER A 4 -15.32 -40.09 55.59
C SER A 4 -14.15 -40.05 54.60
N SER A 5 -14.42 -40.06 53.30
CA SER A 5 -13.72 -39.17 52.35
C SER A 5 -14.51 -39.01 51.05
N SER A 6 -15.26 -37.92 51.00
CA SER A 6 -15.54 -37.13 49.80
C SER A 6 -14.39 -37.16 48.79
N ASN A 7 -14.67 -37.47 47.53
CA ASN A 7 -13.75 -37.17 46.44
C ASN A 7 -14.37 -36.07 45.58
N ASP A 8 -14.16 -34.84 46.05
CA ASP A 8 -14.05 -33.64 45.24
C ASP A 8 -13.05 -33.92 44.11
N SER A 9 -13.52 -34.44 42.97
CA SER A 9 -12.77 -34.31 41.72
C SER A 9 -13.30 -33.08 40.99
N GLU A 10 -12.90 -31.95 41.56
CA GLU A 10 -12.50 -30.72 40.89
C GLU A 10 -13.21 -30.40 39.59
N SER A 11 -13.98 -29.31 39.63
CA SER A 11 -14.32 -28.41 38.52
C SER A 11 -13.08 -27.98 37.74
N ARG A 12 -12.42 -28.89 37.04
CA ARG A 12 -11.34 -28.57 36.13
C ARG A 12 -11.98 -27.89 34.92
N PRO A 13 -11.68 -26.61 34.66
CA PRO A 13 -12.18 -25.95 33.48
C PRO A 13 -11.73 -26.77 32.27
N ALA A 14 -12.68 -27.20 31.44
CA ALA A 14 -12.41 -27.94 30.21
C ALA A 14 -11.78 -26.99 29.17
N LEU A 15 -10.50 -26.69 29.36
CA LEU A 15 -9.73 -25.83 28.48
C LEU A 15 -9.39 -26.59 27.21
N ARG A 16 -10.14 -26.32 26.15
CA ARG A 16 -9.85 -26.81 24.80
C ARG A 16 -8.89 -25.83 24.13
N VAL A 17 -7.70 -26.28 23.79
CA VAL A 17 -6.74 -25.49 23.00
C VAL A 17 -7.33 -25.32 21.59
N VAL A 18 -7.79 -24.11 21.29
CA VAL A 18 -8.15 -23.71 19.93
C VAL A 18 -6.86 -23.25 19.27
N ALA A 19 -6.26 -24.12 18.46
CA ALA A 19 -5.15 -23.75 17.59
C ALA A 19 -5.69 -22.86 16.45
N SER A 20 -5.99 -21.60 16.75
CA SER A 20 -6.21 -20.58 15.71
C SER A 20 -4.84 -20.06 15.30
N PRO A 21 -4.48 -20.09 14.01
CA PRO A 21 -3.18 -19.61 13.53
C PRO A 21 -2.97 -18.09 13.73
N GLU A 22 -4.01 -17.30 14.04
CA GLU A 22 -3.90 -15.88 14.40
C GLU A 22 -4.12 -15.58 15.90
N ALA A 23 -3.57 -16.37 16.82
CA ALA A 23 -3.56 -16.01 18.24
C ALA A 23 -2.61 -14.82 18.51
N ALA A 24 -3.06 -13.61 18.16
CA ALA A 24 -2.37 -12.37 18.52
C ALA A 24 -2.42 -12.19 20.04
N VAL A 25 -1.26 -11.88 20.65
CA VAL A 25 -1.18 -11.47 22.05
C VAL A 25 -1.87 -10.11 22.19
N TYR A 26 -3.11 -10.11 22.70
CA TYR A 26 -3.86 -8.88 22.99
C TYR A 26 -3.45 -8.34 24.36
N ASP A 27 -2.96 -7.10 24.39
CA ASP A 27 -2.83 -6.34 25.63
C ASP A 27 -4.24 -6.02 26.16
N LEU A 28 -4.66 -6.74 27.20
CA LEU A 28 -5.98 -6.63 27.82
C LEU A 28 -6.25 -5.25 28.45
N MET A 29 -5.22 -4.41 28.62
CA MET A 29 -5.34 -3.04 29.10
C MET A 29 -5.59 -2.03 27.97
N LYS A 30 -5.45 -2.44 26.70
CA LYS A 30 -5.75 -1.60 25.53
C LYS A 30 -7.18 -1.91 25.06
N THR A 31 -8.03 -0.88 25.00
CA THR A 31 -9.36 -1.00 24.42
C THR A 31 -9.22 -1.56 22.99
N PRO A 32 -9.93 -2.65 22.64
CA PRO A 32 -9.86 -3.21 21.31
C PRO A 32 -10.32 -2.17 20.28
N GLU A 33 -9.61 -2.06 19.16
CA GLU A 33 -10.02 -1.19 18.07
C GLU A 33 -11.45 -1.57 17.66
N THR A 34 -12.31 -0.57 17.53
CA THR A 34 -13.63 -0.77 16.95
C THR A 34 -13.47 -1.13 15.48
N THR A 35 -14.46 -1.82 14.91
CA THR A 35 -14.49 -2.09 13.47
C THR A 35 -14.37 -0.80 12.64
N ALA A 36 -14.97 0.30 13.10
CA ALA A 36 -14.90 1.60 12.44
C ALA A 36 -13.47 2.18 12.43
N GLU A 37 -12.75 2.11 13.55
CA GLU A 37 -11.35 2.54 13.66
C GLU A 37 -10.43 1.69 12.79
N ARG A 38 -10.64 0.37 12.79
CA ARG A 38 -9.91 -0.56 11.93
C ARG A 38 -10.09 -0.24 10.45
N VAL A 39 -11.33 -0.01 10.02
CA VAL A 39 -11.63 0.39 8.64
C VAL A 39 -10.95 1.72 8.29
N LYS A 40 -11.04 2.72 9.18
CA LYS A 40 -10.40 4.03 8.95
C LYS A 40 -8.89 3.92 8.79
N ARG A 41 -8.22 3.13 9.64
CA ARG A 41 -6.77 2.88 9.54
C ARG A 41 -6.41 2.20 8.22
N LEU A 42 -7.11 1.14 7.85
CA LEU A 42 -6.87 0.43 6.59
C LEU A 42 -7.10 1.32 5.36
N GLN A 43 -8.11 2.20 5.40
CA GLN A 43 -8.35 3.17 4.33
C GLN A 43 -7.22 4.19 4.21
N LEU A 44 -6.65 4.64 5.34
CA LEU A 44 -5.49 5.55 5.33
C LEU A 44 -4.25 4.85 4.76
N GLU A 45 -3.98 3.61 5.19
CA GLU A 45 -2.88 2.80 4.65
C GLU A 45 -3.02 2.56 3.15
N ALA A 46 -4.21 2.17 2.69
CA ALA A 46 -4.48 1.96 1.27
C ALA A 46 -4.31 3.25 0.44
N ARG A 47 -4.73 4.40 1.00
CA ARG A 47 -4.51 5.71 0.35
C ARG A 47 -3.03 6.03 0.27
N ALA A 48 -2.27 5.88 1.36
CA ALA A 48 -0.84 6.14 1.37
C ALA A 48 -0.08 5.31 0.32
N LEU A 49 -0.38 4.00 0.24
CA LEU A 49 0.19 3.11 -0.78
C LEU A 49 -0.17 3.55 -2.20
N ALA A 50 -1.42 3.99 -2.43
CA ALA A 50 -1.82 4.50 -3.73
C ALA A 50 -1.04 5.75 -4.13
N TYR A 51 -0.76 6.67 -3.19
CA TYR A 51 0.04 7.86 -3.46
C TYR A 51 1.49 7.54 -3.83
N GLU A 52 2.12 6.61 -3.11
CA GLU A 52 3.48 6.13 -3.43
C GLU A 52 3.57 5.61 -4.87
N GLN A 53 2.55 4.87 -5.32
CA GLN A 53 2.50 4.37 -6.69
C GLN A 53 2.41 5.50 -7.72
N VAL A 54 1.75 6.63 -7.40
CA VAL A 54 1.68 7.78 -8.30
C VAL A 54 3.00 8.56 -8.32
N GLU A 55 3.70 8.68 -7.20
CA GLU A 55 5.05 9.25 -7.16
C GLU A 55 6.03 8.42 -8.00
N ALA A 56 5.94 7.09 -7.91
CA ALA A 56 6.71 6.20 -8.77
C ALA A 56 6.39 6.40 -10.27
N LEU A 57 5.10 6.61 -10.60
CA LEU A 57 4.69 6.92 -11.97
C LEU A 57 5.27 8.26 -12.45
N ASP A 58 5.28 9.29 -11.62
CA ASP A 58 5.88 10.59 -11.96
C ASP A 58 7.36 10.47 -12.34
N ALA A 59 8.14 9.73 -11.54
CA ALA A 59 9.54 9.45 -11.84
C ALA A 59 9.71 8.70 -13.19
N LEU A 60 8.84 7.71 -13.46
CA LEU A 60 8.86 6.97 -14.72
C LEU A 60 8.51 7.85 -15.93
N LEU A 61 7.57 8.80 -15.79
CA LEU A 61 7.21 9.73 -16.87
C LEU A 61 8.38 10.65 -17.22
N LEU A 62 9.11 11.14 -16.22
CA LEU A 62 10.30 11.97 -16.44
C LEU A 62 11.45 11.17 -17.08
N GLN A 63 11.68 9.93 -16.63
CA GLN A 63 12.65 9.03 -17.25
C GLN A 63 12.29 8.70 -18.71
N ALA A 64 11.01 8.41 -18.98
CA ALA A 64 10.51 8.17 -20.32
C ALA A 64 10.65 9.42 -21.22
N ALA A 65 10.41 10.62 -20.68
CA ALA A 65 10.61 11.87 -21.40
C ALA A 65 12.09 12.07 -21.80
N GLN A 66 13.02 11.77 -20.88
CA GLN A 66 14.46 11.84 -21.14
C GLN A 66 14.87 10.84 -22.24
N MET A 67 14.43 9.59 -22.14
CA MET A 67 14.69 8.58 -23.16
C MET A 67 14.09 8.97 -24.52
N ALA A 68 12.88 9.53 -24.53
CA ALA A 68 12.24 10.01 -25.75
C ALA A 68 13.02 11.16 -26.39
N ARG A 69 13.62 12.05 -25.58
CA ARG A 69 14.51 13.11 -26.08
C ARG A 69 15.76 12.54 -26.75
N GLU A 70 16.40 11.57 -26.13
CA GLU A 70 17.58 10.89 -26.71
C GLU A 70 17.27 10.22 -28.05
N ILE A 71 16.09 9.61 -28.19
CA ILE A 71 15.64 9.02 -29.46
C ILE A 71 15.37 10.12 -30.51
N ALA A 72 14.69 11.21 -30.12
CA ALA A 72 14.37 12.31 -31.02
C ALA A 72 15.63 12.99 -31.59
N GLU A 73 16.66 13.14 -30.75
CA GLU A 73 17.95 13.76 -31.09
C GLU A 73 18.93 12.81 -31.80
N GLY A 74 18.67 11.50 -31.80
CA GLY A 74 19.57 10.48 -32.35
C GLY A 74 19.78 10.48 -33.88
N GLY A 75 19.25 11.49 -34.60
CA GLY A 75 19.51 11.69 -36.03
C GLY A 75 19.16 10.49 -36.90
N ASP A 76 20.09 10.08 -37.76
CA ASP A 76 19.89 8.97 -38.71
C ASP A 76 19.93 7.58 -38.06
N ALA A 77 20.24 7.47 -36.77
CA ALA A 77 20.16 6.21 -36.04
C ALA A 77 18.70 5.73 -35.85
N TYR A 78 17.73 6.65 -35.96
CA TYR A 78 16.31 6.35 -35.80
C TYR A 78 15.48 6.84 -36.99
N PRO A 79 14.48 6.06 -37.44
CA PRO A 79 13.61 6.48 -38.54
C PRO A 79 12.80 7.71 -38.14
N VAL A 80 12.51 8.58 -39.12
CA VAL A 80 11.83 9.86 -38.91
C VAL A 80 10.53 9.74 -38.11
N GLY A 81 9.70 8.74 -38.42
CA GLY A 81 8.44 8.53 -37.69
C GLY A 81 8.63 8.20 -36.21
N ALA A 82 9.67 7.45 -35.84
CA ALA A 82 9.98 7.18 -34.43
C ALA A 82 10.47 8.45 -33.73
N ARG A 83 11.31 9.26 -34.40
CA ARG A 83 11.80 10.54 -33.85
C ARG A 83 10.68 11.55 -33.63
N GLU A 84 9.73 11.65 -34.56
CA GLU A 84 8.57 12.52 -34.41
C GLU A 84 7.70 12.13 -33.21
N MET A 85 7.44 10.83 -33.03
CA MET A 85 6.68 10.35 -31.87
C MET A 85 7.45 10.61 -30.57
N ALA A 86 8.76 10.37 -30.57
CA ALA A 86 9.61 10.58 -29.41
C ALA A 86 9.73 12.07 -29.04
N SER A 87 9.79 12.97 -30.03
CA SER A 87 9.78 14.43 -29.81
C SER A 87 8.50 14.86 -29.09
N ARG A 88 7.34 14.39 -29.55
CA ARG A 88 6.04 14.69 -28.92
C ARG A 88 5.99 14.15 -27.48
N LEU A 89 6.47 12.93 -27.25
CA LEU A 89 6.53 12.36 -25.91
C LEU A 89 7.46 13.15 -24.98
N ALA A 90 8.62 13.60 -25.47
CA ALA A 90 9.57 14.40 -24.69
C ALA A 90 8.98 15.76 -24.26
N GLU A 91 8.07 16.33 -25.05
CA GLU A 91 7.34 17.56 -24.75
C GLU A 91 6.13 17.33 -23.84
N ASP A 92 5.38 16.25 -24.07
CA ASP A 92 4.10 16.01 -23.40
C ASP A 92 4.24 15.40 -22.00
N LEU A 93 5.13 14.42 -21.83
CA LEU A 93 5.21 13.63 -20.59
C LEU A 93 5.56 14.46 -19.34
N PRO A 94 6.48 15.44 -19.38
CA PRO A 94 6.73 16.31 -18.23
C PRO A 94 5.51 17.12 -17.80
N ASN A 95 4.74 17.65 -18.77
CA ASN A 95 3.52 18.41 -18.48
C ASN A 95 2.43 17.52 -17.84
N LYS A 96 2.33 16.26 -18.28
CA LYS A 96 1.40 15.28 -17.69
C LYS A 96 1.81 14.92 -16.27
N ALA A 97 3.11 14.74 -16.02
CA ALA A 97 3.68 14.49 -14.69
C ALA A 97 3.32 15.63 -13.70
N GLU A 98 3.56 16.88 -14.09
CA GLU A 98 3.19 18.06 -13.29
C GLU A 98 1.68 18.16 -13.04
N THR A 99 0.86 17.86 -14.06
CA THR A 99 -0.60 17.87 -13.91
C THR A 99 -1.05 16.84 -12.88
N ILE A 100 -0.48 15.63 -12.89
CA ILE A 100 -0.78 14.59 -11.91
C ILE A 100 -0.40 15.05 -10.50
N LYS A 101 0.80 15.59 -10.31
CA LYS A 101 1.25 16.16 -9.02
C LYS A 101 0.29 17.24 -8.51
N ALA A 102 -0.11 18.18 -9.36
CA ALA A 102 -1.02 19.25 -8.99
C ALA A 102 -2.40 18.74 -8.57
N ILE A 103 -2.91 17.70 -9.22
CA ILE A 103 -4.17 17.04 -8.83
C ILE A 103 -4.03 16.38 -7.46
N LEU A 104 -2.90 15.70 -7.19
CA LEU A 104 -2.68 15.06 -5.88
C LEU A 104 -2.55 16.09 -4.76
N ALA A 105 -1.79 17.15 -4.96
CA ALA A 105 -1.60 18.22 -3.98
C ALA A 105 -2.93 18.88 -3.56
N LYS A 106 -3.88 19.01 -4.50
CA LYS A 106 -5.22 19.56 -4.22
C LYS A 106 -6.14 18.63 -3.44
N ASN A 107 -5.94 17.32 -3.54
CA ASN A 107 -6.78 16.32 -2.89
C ASN A 107 -6.16 15.79 -1.57
N HIS A 108 -5.07 16.41 -1.12
CA HIS A 108 -4.46 16.15 0.18
C HIS A 108 -5.28 16.88 1.27
N PRO A 109 -5.77 16.19 2.31
CA PRO A 109 -6.43 16.83 3.46
C PRO A 109 -5.46 17.65 4.33
#